data_AF-A0A970VAQ5-F1
#
_entry.id   AF-A0A970VAQ5-F1
#
_cell.length_a   1.000
_cell.length_b   1.000
_cell.length_c   1.000
_cell.angle_alpha   90.00
_cell.angle_beta   90.00
_cell.angle_gamma   90.00
#
_symmetry.space_group_name_H-M   'P 1'
#
loop_
_entity.id
_entity.type
_entity.pdbx_description
1 polymer ?
#
loop_
_entity_poly.entity_id
_entity_poly.type
_entity_poly.pdbx_seq_one_letter_code
_entity_poly.pdbx_strand_id
1 'polypeptide(L)' 'MGIEGVLEKGFVTTTADKLINWARTGALWPVTFGLACCAVEMMHASAARYDLDRYGMFYRPSPRQSDV' A
#
# COMPACT_ATOMS: atom_id res chain seq x y z
N MET A 1 9.86 4.15 0.78
CA MET A 1 10.39 5.00 -0.31
C MET A 1 9.78 6.40 -0.21
N GLY A 2 10.46 7.37 0.42
CA GLY A 2 10.00 8.77 0.46
C GLY A 2 10.40 9.62 1.68
N ILE A 3 10.93 9.01 2.75
CA ILE A 3 11.44 9.71 3.95
C ILE A 3 12.92 9.40 4.25
N GLU A 4 13.51 8.46 3.50
CA GLU A 4 14.93 8.11 3.60
C GLU A 4 15.78 9.30 3.15
N GLY A 5 16.26 10.10 4.10
CA GLY A 5 17.25 11.17 3.87
C GLY A 5 16.78 12.61 4.10
N VAL A 6 15.54 12.86 4.56
CA VAL A 6 15.06 14.24 4.81
C VAL A 6 15.30 14.71 6.26
N LEU A 7 15.44 13.79 7.21
CA LEU A 7 15.66 14.08 8.62
C LEU A 7 17.07 13.64 9.05
N GLU A 8 17.84 14.54 9.65
CA GLU A 8 19.16 14.21 10.20
C GLU A 8 19.04 13.03 11.18
N LYS A 9 19.93 12.04 11.03
CA LYS A 9 19.88 10.76 11.74
C LYS A 9 20.12 10.96 13.25
N GLY A 10 19.03 11.06 14.00
CA GLY A 10 18.98 11.08 15.46
C GLY A 10 18.03 10.00 15.98
N PHE A 11 18.10 9.68 17.28
CA PHE A 11 17.28 8.61 17.87
C PHE A 11 15.78 8.81 17.61
N VAL A 12 15.29 10.05 17.75
CA VAL A 12 13.88 10.39 17.52
C VAL A 12 13.49 10.23 16.04
N THR A 13 14.31 10.69 15.10
CA THR A 13 14.00 10.62 13.66
C THR A 13 13.94 9.17 13.17
N THR A 14 14.80 8.28 13.68
CA THR A 14 14.73 6.83 13.35
C THR A 14 13.45 6.14 13.86
N THR A 15 12.90 6.57 15.01
CA THR A 15 11.63 6.02 15.52
C THR A 15 10.43 6.52 14.72
N ALA A 16 10.45 7.79 14.31
CA ALA A 16 9.44 8.37 13.43
C ALA A 16 9.46 7.72 12.05
N ASP A 17 10.65 7.49 11.46
CA ASP A 17 10.77 6.80 10.17
C ASP A 17 10.21 5.38 10.22
N LYS A 18 10.44 4.65 11.30
CA LYS A 18 9.87 3.30 11.50
C LYS A 18 8.34 3.34 11.55
N LEU A 19 7.77 4.29 12.28
CA LEU A 19 6.31 4.43 12.41
C LEU A 19 5.66 4.80 11.08
N ILE A 20 6.24 5.75 10.34
CA ILE A 20 5.72 6.21 9.05
C ILE A 20 5.81 5.08 8.01
N ASN A 21 6.92 4.34 7.97
CA ASN A 21 7.05 3.21 7.07
C ASN A 21 6.06 2.10 7.42
N TRP A 22 5.87 1.79 8.70
CA TRP A 22 4.86 0.84 9.15
C TRP A 22 3.46 1.25 8.68
N ALA A 23 3.08 2.51 8.86
CA ALA A 23 1.78 3.04 8.45
C ALA A 23 1.56 2.94 6.93
N ARG A 24 2.58 3.22 6.11
CA ARG A 24 2.49 3.10 4.64
C ARG A 24 2.41 1.65 4.18
N THR A 25 3.23 0.76 4.75
CA THR A 25 3.22 -0.66 4.38
C THR A 25 1.96 -1.40 4.87
N GLY A 26 1.31 -0.91 5.92
CA GLY A 26 0.11 -1.51 6.49
C GLY A 26 -1.21 -1.03 5.88
N ALA A 27 -1.18 -0.09 4.93
CA ALA A 27 -2.37 0.51 4.34
C ALA A 27 -2.14 0.88 2.86
N LEU A 28 -1.84 -0.14 2.04
CA LEU A 28 -1.58 0.02 0.61
C LEU A 28 -2.90 0.14 -0.16
N TRP A 29 -3.07 1.18 -0.96
CA TRP A 29 -4.24 1.43 -1.77
C TRP A 29 -3.93 1.29 -3.27
N PRO A 30 -3.90 0.07 -3.81
CA PRO A 30 -3.60 -0.18 -5.21
C PRO A 30 -4.68 0.32 -6.16
N VAL A 31 -4.26 0.83 -7.31
CA VAL A 31 -5.15 1.15 -8.42
C VAL A 31 -5.64 -0.14 -9.10
N THR A 32 -6.95 -0.24 -9.33
CA THR A 32 -7.51 -1.36 -10.10
C THR A 32 -7.17 -1.22 -11.58
N PHE A 33 -6.00 -1.70 -11.99
CA PHE A 33 -5.57 -1.65 -13.38
C PHE A 33 -5.53 -3.05 -14.01
N GLY A 34 -6.71 -3.52 -14.44
CA GLY A 34 -6.87 -4.82 -15.10
C GLY A 34 -6.79 -4.70 -16.62
N LEU A 35 -5.73 -5.24 -17.23
CA LEU A 35 -5.56 -5.23 -18.69
C LEU A 35 -6.17 -6.45 -19.40
N ALA A 36 -6.01 -7.64 -18.81
CA ALA A 36 -6.35 -8.91 -19.43
C ALA A 36 -6.69 -9.97 -18.37
N CYS A 37 -6.25 -11.22 -18.53
CA CYS A 37 -6.53 -12.33 -17.63
C CYS A 37 -6.03 -12.12 -16.19
N CYS A 38 -4.92 -11.40 -15.97
CA CYS A 38 -4.46 -11.10 -14.60
C CYS A 38 -5.45 -10.23 -13.81
N ALA A 39 -6.40 -9.56 -14.49
CA ALA A 39 -7.45 -8.80 -13.83
C ALA A 39 -8.42 -9.71 -13.06
N VAL A 40 -8.77 -10.89 -13.61
CA VAL A 40 -9.68 -11.82 -12.91
C VAL A 40 -9.01 -12.46 -11.71
N GLU A 41 -7.69 -12.66 -11.76
CA GLU A 41 -6.91 -13.13 -10.61
C GLU A 41 -6.87 -12.06 -9.51
N MET A 42 -6.68 -10.78 -9.86
CA MET A 42 -6.76 -9.67 -8.89
C MET A 42 -8.13 -9.57 -8.23
N MET A 43 -9.23 -9.72 -9.00
CA MET A 43 -10.59 -9.69 -8.45
C MET A 43 -10.86 -10.86 -7.50
N HIS A 44 -10.34 -12.05 -7.81
CA HIS A 44 -10.51 -13.21 -6.94
C HIS A 44 -9.64 -13.08 -5.68
N ALA A 45 -8.45 -12.48 -5.78
CA ALA A 45 -7.60 -12.22 -4.63
C ALA A 45 -8.25 -11.23 -3.65
N SER A 46 -8.99 -10.24 -4.12
CA SER A 46 -9.74 -9.30 -3.26
C SER A 46 -11.09 -9.83 -2.76
N ALA A 47 -11.57 -10.97 -3.27
CA ALA A 47 -12.82 -11.57 -2.82
C ALA A 47 -12.67 -12.30 -1.48
N ALA A 48 -13.80 -12.64 -0.84
CA ALA A 48 -13.88 -13.21 0.51
C ALA A 48 -13.01 -14.45 0.78
N ARG A 49 -12.56 -15.17 -0.26
CA ARG A 49 -11.71 -16.36 -0.11
C ARG A 49 -10.27 -16.00 0.27
N TYR A 50 -9.71 -14.94 -0.32
CA TYR A 50 -8.32 -14.53 -0.13
C TYR A 50 -8.16 -13.14 0.48
N ASP A 51 -9.24 -12.34 0.45
CA ASP A 51 -9.47 -11.08 1.17
C ASP A 51 -8.21 -10.27 1.44
N LEU A 52 -7.66 -9.70 0.36
CA LEU A 52 -6.48 -8.82 0.42
C LEU A 52 -6.67 -7.61 1.35
N ASP A 53 -7.92 -7.20 1.65
CA ASP A 53 -8.21 -6.08 2.54
C ASP A 53 -7.70 -6.34 3.98
N ARG A 54 -7.50 -7.61 4.36
CA ARG A 54 -6.90 -7.99 5.66
C ARG A 54 -5.46 -7.52 5.82
N TYR A 55 -4.73 -7.35 4.71
CA TYR A 55 -3.37 -6.82 4.70
C TYR A 55 -3.34 -5.30 4.52
N GLY A 56 -4.50 -4.63 4.59
CA GLY A 56 -4.66 -3.22 4.31
C GLY A 56 -4.59 -2.87 2.83
N MET A 57 -4.77 -3.86 1.94
CA MET A 57 -4.76 -3.67 0.49
C MET A 57 -6.16 -3.37 -0.04
N PHE A 58 -6.46 -2.08 -0.24
CA PHE A 58 -7.78 -1.64 -0.71
C PHE A 58 -7.72 -1.02 -2.11
N TYR A 59 -8.41 -1.65 -3.04
CA TYR A 59 -8.42 -1.27 -4.45
C TYR A 59 -9.21 0.04 -4.70
N ARG A 60 -8.55 1.07 -5.25
CA ARG A 60 -9.17 2.35 -5.64
C ARG A 60 -9.28 2.47 -7.16
N PRO A 61 -10.40 2.99 -7.70
CA PRO A 61 -10.59 3.15 -9.15
C PRO A 61 -9.93 4.43 -9.70
N SER A 62 -9.47 5.35 -8.84
CA SER A 62 -8.89 6.62 -9.27
C SER A 62 -7.40 6.71 -8.93
N PRO A 63 -6.52 7.05 -9.90
CA PRO A 63 -5.07 7.19 -9.68
C PRO A 63 -4.67 8.24 -8.64
N ARG A 64 -5.53 9.21 -8.34
CA ARG A 64 -5.25 10.26 -7.33
C ARG A 64 -5.47 9.79 -5.90
N GLN A 65 -6.25 8.74 -5.71
CA GLN A 65 -6.54 8.19 -4.39
C GLN A 65 -5.67 6.98 -4.08
N SER A 66 -5.10 6.31 -5.09
CA SER A 66 -4.19 5.19 -4.92
C SER A 66 -2.75 5.66 -4.69
N ASP A 67 -2.02 4.91 -3.87
CA ASP A 67 -0.57 5.07 -3.68
C ASP A 67 0.24 4.02 -4.48
N VAL A 68 -0.39 2.90 -4.87
CA VAL A 68 0.20 1.81 -5.68
C VAL A 68 -0.52 1.66 -7.02
#